data_AF-H8KQT4-F1
#
_entry.id   AF-H8KQT4-F1
#
_cell.length_a   1.000
_cell.length_b   1.000
_cell.length_c   1.000
_cell.angle_alpha   90.00
_cell.angle_beta   90.00
_cell.angle_gamma   90.00
#
_symmetry.space_group_name_H-M   'P 1'
#
loop_
_entity.id
_entity.type
_entity.pdbx_description
1 polymer ?
#
loop_
_entity_poly.entity_id
_entity_poly.type
_entity_poly.pdbx_seq_one_letter_code
_entity_poly.pdbx_strand_id
1 'polypeptide(L)'
;MKKIGQWLLLHYPLIWNTRIYILLPFVLLLNVLFYLWGYNSVNNLKDLTYYNYFRSGGEEIIISLLVGVLTLITWLAFYLRQNAFKSYLPINNTYLIKEFFIILIAIAGVSFLMFSQGQGRIHKLRELSKDTNLIEEANLINIASHFLPFNTDDFNPNNYYNSPANKDSSNYTPVSAFSYLDYNRGPEIYSLNSVSKTSLKSDTVIRKTAHKLLLNHKSDTVKAIINRYLSICNKYGIEYRLDVDRLVNSIFATPDFRLNGKTIEQYGTEGDYVQSYNLNNAITTLDNAKHRNIMSLEDSICFIYWCLGCTIVLLSFRITQIKTWFISLITFGVLVILNILLMVSSEKDACMLLILQPIAAFILAFVYINKRRKKLVSGVCYLLALWSLTGFISVSYRLLVKLSDRIDYLSKTETDYYKPVYYIDYANFIFALLMIIFVMIPLAKKWQANPAE
;
A
#
# COMPACT_ATOMS: atom_id res chain seq x y z
N MET A 1 39.63 4.61 -12.74
CA MET A 1 39.11 4.86 -11.38
C MET A 1 40.08 5.55 -10.41
N LYS A 2 41.39 5.21 -10.35
CA LYS A 2 42.34 5.85 -9.40
C LYS A 2 42.45 7.38 -9.51
N LYS A 3 42.51 7.95 -10.72
CA LYS A 3 42.58 9.41 -10.94
C LYS A 3 41.32 10.15 -10.46
N ILE A 4 40.13 9.60 -10.72
CA ILE A 4 38.83 10.16 -10.27
C ILE A 4 38.74 10.14 -8.74
N GLY A 5 39.18 9.03 -8.12
CA GLY A 5 39.22 8.92 -6.66
C GLY A 5 40.15 9.95 -6.01
N GLN A 6 41.33 10.19 -6.58
CA GLN A 6 42.26 11.21 -6.08
C GLN A 6 41.70 12.63 -6.26
N TRP A 7 41.10 12.92 -7.42
CA TRP A 7 40.51 14.24 -7.68
C TRP A 7 39.34 14.55 -6.73
N LEU A 8 38.44 13.57 -6.51
CA LEU A 8 37.32 13.70 -5.57
C LEU A 8 37.79 13.86 -4.13
N LEU A 9 38.84 13.17 -3.72
CA LEU A 9 39.42 13.33 -2.38
C LEU A 9 39.89 14.78 -2.14
N LEU A 10 40.49 15.39 -3.16
CA LEU A 10 41.06 16.74 -3.07
C LEU A 10 40.00 17.86 -3.16
N HIS A 11 38.97 17.69 -3.99
CA HIS A 11 37.99 18.77 -4.25
C HIS A 11 36.62 18.55 -3.58
N TYR A 12 36.20 17.30 -3.41
CA TYR A 12 34.88 16.91 -2.88
C TYR A 12 34.98 15.78 -1.85
N PRO A 13 35.66 16.02 -0.70
CA PRO A 13 35.98 14.98 0.27
C PRO A 13 34.74 14.27 0.82
N LEU A 14 33.61 14.97 0.98
CA LEU A 14 32.35 14.37 1.43
C LEU A 14 31.81 13.33 0.43
N ILE A 15 31.83 13.65 -0.87
CA ILE A 15 31.36 12.76 -1.95
C ILE A 15 32.26 11.52 -2.02
N TRP A 16 33.57 11.73 -1.87
CA TRP A 16 34.54 10.64 -1.83
C TRP A 16 34.34 9.73 -0.62
N ASN A 17 34.18 10.32 0.56
CA ASN A 17 34.05 9.63 1.84
C ASN A 17 32.76 8.80 1.92
N THR A 18 31.67 9.35 1.40
CA THR A 18 30.39 8.64 1.30
C THR A 18 30.36 7.59 0.19
N ARG A 19 31.32 7.61 -0.74
CA ARG A 19 31.34 6.76 -1.94
C ARG A 19 30.06 6.86 -2.78
N ILE A 20 29.30 7.95 -2.62
CA ILE A 20 28.01 8.13 -3.28
C ILE A 20 28.15 8.19 -4.81
N TYR A 21 29.29 8.66 -5.31
CA TYR A 21 29.60 8.69 -6.74
C TYR A 21 29.70 7.28 -7.38
N ILE A 22 29.88 6.23 -6.59
CA ILE A 22 29.80 4.82 -7.05
C ILE A 22 28.38 4.30 -6.85
N LEU A 23 27.81 4.53 -5.66
CA LEU A 23 26.50 4.01 -5.30
C LEU A 23 25.40 4.56 -6.20
N LEU A 24 25.35 5.87 -6.44
CA LEU A 24 24.22 6.51 -7.10
C LEU A 24 24.08 6.07 -8.57
N PRO A 25 25.14 6.03 -9.41
CA PRO A 25 25.03 5.44 -10.74
C PRO A 25 24.63 3.96 -10.72
N PHE A 26 25.14 3.18 -9.75
CA PHE A 26 24.79 1.77 -9.60
C PHE A 26 23.31 1.57 -9.24
N VAL A 27 22.79 2.37 -8.30
CA VAL A 27 21.38 2.36 -7.90
C VAL A 27 20.47 2.81 -9.03
N LEU A 28 20.88 3.81 -9.82
CA LEU A 28 20.13 4.22 -11.01
C LEU A 28 20.06 3.09 -12.04
N LEU A 29 21.18 2.42 -12.31
CA LEU A 29 21.22 1.25 -13.19
C LEU A 29 20.29 0.13 -12.69
N LEU A 30 20.35 -0.19 -11.38
CA LEU A 30 19.47 -1.19 -10.79
C LEU A 30 17.99 -0.80 -10.96
N ASN A 31 17.62 0.45 -10.70
CA ASN A 31 16.24 0.90 -10.91
C ASN A 31 15.79 0.69 -12.36
N VAL A 32 16.62 1.04 -13.35
CA VAL A 32 16.31 0.77 -14.77
C VAL A 32 16.13 -0.74 -15.03
N LEU A 33 17.00 -1.59 -14.47
CA LEU A 33 16.89 -3.04 -14.64
C LEU A 33 15.62 -3.60 -13.99
N PHE A 34 15.26 -3.16 -12.78
CA PHE A 34 14.03 -3.57 -12.11
C PHE A 34 12.78 -3.08 -12.84
N TYR A 35 12.82 -1.86 -13.40
CA TYR A 35 11.77 -1.37 -14.27
C TYR A 35 11.58 -2.27 -15.50
N LEU A 36 12.66 -2.58 -16.23
CA LEU A 36 12.60 -3.43 -17.41
C LEU A 36 12.16 -4.85 -17.06
N TRP A 37 12.59 -5.37 -15.91
CA TRP A 37 12.15 -6.66 -15.41
C TRP A 37 10.64 -6.68 -15.14
N GLY A 38 10.12 -5.68 -14.43
CA GLY A 38 8.68 -5.54 -14.22
C GLY A 38 7.89 -5.33 -15.51
N TYR A 39 8.45 -4.60 -16.49
CA TYR A 39 7.80 -4.42 -17.79
C TYR A 39 7.69 -5.74 -18.56
N ASN A 40 8.75 -6.56 -18.53
CA ASN A 40 8.79 -7.86 -19.22
C ASN A 40 8.11 -9.00 -18.43
N SER A 41 7.72 -8.78 -17.17
CA SER A 41 7.03 -9.80 -16.37
C SER A 41 5.54 -9.92 -16.69
N VAL A 42 4.98 -8.98 -17.47
CA VAL A 42 3.58 -9.01 -17.91
C VAL A 42 3.54 -9.30 -19.41
N ASN A 43 3.10 -10.50 -19.78
CA ASN A 43 3.06 -10.92 -21.19
C ASN A 43 1.70 -10.65 -21.82
N ASN A 44 0.62 -10.86 -21.07
CA ASN A 44 -0.75 -10.73 -21.59
C ASN A 44 -1.75 -10.39 -20.47
N LEU A 45 -3.01 -10.12 -20.85
CA LEU A 45 -4.08 -9.84 -19.88
C LEU A 45 -4.52 -11.08 -19.08
N LYS A 46 -4.15 -12.29 -19.49
CA LYS A 46 -4.45 -13.53 -18.77
C LYS A 46 -3.64 -13.64 -17.47
N ASP A 47 -2.49 -12.98 -17.41
CA ASP A 47 -1.65 -12.88 -16.21
C ASP A 47 -2.37 -12.17 -15.05
N LEU A 48 -3.49 -11.47 -15.31
CA LEU A 48 -4.31 -10.78 -14.30
C LEU A 48 -5.19 -11.72 -13.44
N THR A 49 -5.38 -12.97 -13.87
CA THR A 49 -6.20 -13.97 -13.14
C THR A 49 -5.58 -14.41 -11.82
N TYR A 50 -4.25 -14.37 -11.73
CA TYR A 50 -3.51 -14.71 -10.53
C TYR A 50 -3.53 -13.53 -9.55
N TYR A 51 -4.56 -13.48 -8.71
CA TYR A 51 -4.82 -12.44 -7.70
C TYR A 51 -3.58 -12.01 -6.90
N ASN A 52 -2.70 -12.95 -6.56
CA ASN A 52 -1.48 -12.67 -5.80
C ASN A 52 -0.37 -11.97 -6.61
N TYR A 53 -0.39 -12.09 -7.94
CA TYR A 53 0.69 -11.61 -8.79
C TYR A 53 0.79 -10.07 -8.80
N PHE A 54 -0.34 -9.37 -8.75
CA PHE A 54 -0.37 -7.90 -8.79
C PHE A 54 -0.62 -7.23 -7.44
N ARG A 55 -1.31 -7.88 -6.49
CA ARG A 55 -1.64 -7.27 -5.19
C ARG A 55 -0.60 -7.55 -4.12
N SER A 56 -0.04 -8.76 -4.05
CA SER A 56 0.88 -9.15 -2.98
C SER A 56 2.35 -9.16 -3.41
N GLY A 57 2.65 -9.11 -4.72
CA GLY A 57 4.00 -8.98 -5.25
C GLY A 57 5.02 -9.92 -4.61
N GLY A 58 4.58 -11.09 -4.13
CA GLY A 58 5.25 -11.81 -3.04
C GLY A 58 6.72 -12.11 -3.32
N GLU A 59 7.00 -12.87 -4.38
CA GLU A 59 8.36 -13.31 -4.71
C GLU A 59 9.26 -12.17 -5.22
N GLU A 60 8.68 -11.25 -5.97
CA GLU A 60 9.40 -10.16 -6.63
C GLU A 60 9.78 -9.04 -5.66
N ILE A 61 8.88 -8.70 -4.73
CA ILE A 61 9.17 -7.76 -3.64
C ILE A 61 10.33 -8.29 -2.80
N ILE A 62 10.33 -9.58 -2.49
CA ILE A 62 11.42 -10.22 -1.74
C ILE A 62 12.76 -10.06 -2.47
N ILE A 63 12.80 -10.27 -3.80
CA ILE A 63 14.03 -10.10 -4.57
C ILE A 63 14.49 -8.64 -4.58
N SER A 64 13.58 -7.68 -4.82
CA SER A 64 13.92 -6.25 -4.77
C SER A 64 14.45 -5.81 -3.40
N LEU A 65 13.86 -6.34 -2.33
CA LEU A 65 14.27 -6.09 -0.95
C LEU A 65 15.63 -6.72 -0.65
N LEU A 66 15.87 -7.97 -1.08
CA LEU A 66 17.14 -8.67 -0.89
C LEU A 66 18.28 -7.94 -1.62
N VAL A 67 18.09 -7.58 -2.90
CA VAL A 67 19.07 -6.81 -3.66
C VAL A 67 19.31 -5.43 -3.02
N GLY A 68 18.26 -4.78 -2.54
CA GLY A 68 18.37 -3.51 -1.83
C GLY A 68 19.17 -3.62 -0.54
N VAL A 69 18.90 -4.63 0.28
CA VAL A 69 19.64 -4.90 1.52
C VAL A 69 21.10 -5.22 1.24
N LEU A 70 21.41 -6.07 0.26
CA LEU A 70 22.80 -6.37 -0.11
C LEU A 70 23.54 -5.13 -0.62
N THR A 71 22.86 -4.29 -1.42
CA THR A 71 23.42 -3.02 -1.90
C THR A 71 23.74 -2.09 -0.74
N LEU A 72 22.82 -1.95 0.22
CA LEU A 72 23.02 -1.15 1.42
C LEU A 72 24.15 -1.71 2.30
N ILE A 73 24.21 -3.02 2.55
CA ILE A 73 25.28 -3.64 3.35
C ILE A 73 26.64 -3.38 2.70
N THR A 74 26.75 -3.60 1.38
CA THR A 74 27.99 -3.38 0.64
C THR A 74 28.42 -1.92 0.74
N TRP A 75 27.49 -0.99 0.51
CA TRP A 75 27.76 0.44 0.64
C TRP A 75 28.15 0.83 2.07
N LEU A 76 27.43 0.32 3.08
CA LEU A 76 27.69 0.56 4.50
C LEU A 76 29.09 0.07 4.90
N ALA A 77 29.54 -1.08 4.41
CA ALA A 77 30.88 -1.58 4.68
C ALA A 77 31.97 -0.59 4.22
N PHE A 78 31.80 0.04 3.05
CA PHE A 78 32.72 1.08 2.57
C PHE A 78 32.54 2.41 3.31
N TYR A 79 31.29 2.83 3.52
CA TYR A 79 30.94 4.10 4.15
C TYR A 79 31.37 4.17 5.62
N LEU A 80 31.18 3.09 6.39
CA LEU A 80 31.54 3.04 7.81
C LEU A 80 33.05 2.87 8.03
N ARG A 81 33.78 2.26 7.08
CA ARG A 81 35.23 2.10 7.16
C ARG A 81 35.97 3.44 7.12
N GLN A 82 35.41 4.44 6.45
CA GLN A 82 36.00 5.78 6.31
C GLN A 82 35.19 6.77 7.17
N ASN A 83 35.46 6.77 8.47
CA ASN A 83 34.79 7.70 9.38
C ASN A 83 35.63 8.98 9.53
N ALA A 84 35.38 9.95 8.65
CA ALA A 84 36.07 11.25 8.65
C ALA A 84 36.03 12.00 9.99
N PHE A 85 35.01 11.75 10.81
CA PHE A 85 34.87 12.34 12.15
C PHE A 85 35.85 11.78 13.18
N LYS A 86 36.44 10.60 12.92
CA LYS A 86 37.51 10.02 13.74
C LYS A 86 38.91 10.37 13.24
N SER A 87 39.03 11.05 12.09
CA SER A 87 40.30 11.23 11.38
C SER A 87 40.76 12.68 11.21
N TYR A 88 40.39 13.60 12.12
CA TYR A 88 40.89 15.00 12.17
C TYR A 88 40.76 15.80 10.85
N LEU A 89 39.80 15.45 9.98
CA LEU A 89 39.53 16.25 8.78
C LEU A 89 38.89 17.59 9.18
N PRO A 90 39.27 18.73 8.57
CA PRO A 90 38.63 20.01 8.84
C PRO A 90 37.18 19.99 8.33
N ILE A 91 36.21 19.99 9.25
CA ILE A 91 34.80 19.80 8.95
C ILE A 91 34.10 21.17 8.86
N ASN A 92 33.54 21.50 7.69
CA ASN A 92 32.76 22.72 7.49
C ASN A 92 31.42 22.64 8.28
N ASN A 93 30.87 23.80 8.66
CA ASN A 93 29.58 23.94 9.34
C ASN A 93 28.40 23.29 8.59
N THR A 94 28.46 23.14 7.27
CA THR A 94 27.38 22.48 6.50
C THR A 94 27.62 21.00 6.23
N TYR A 95 28.74 20.43 6.69
CA TYR A 95 29.13 19.06 6.35
C TYR A 95 28.11 18.02 6.80
N LEU A 96 27.67 18.05 8.06
CA LEU A 96 26.67 17.11 8.60
C LEU A 96 25.31 17.21 7.89
N ILE A 97 24.92 18.41 7.46
CA ILE A 97 23.67 18.61 6.71
C ILE A 97 23.79 17.97 5.32
N LYS A 98 24.90 18.24 4.60
CA LYS A 98 25.14 17.64 3.28
C LYS A 98 25.21 16.12 3.36
N GLU A 99 25.85 15.61 4.40
CA GLU A 99 25.91 14.17 4.65
C GLU A 99 24.53 13.56 4.91
N PHE A 100 23.70 14.18 5.75
CA PHE A 100 22.33 13.74 5.99
C PHE A 100 21.57 13.56 4.67
N PHE A 101 21.63 14.54 3.77
CA PHE A 101 20.98 14.44 2.45
C PHE A 101 21.59 13.35 1.56
N ILE A 102 22.91 13.15 1.59
CA ILE A 102 23.54 12.07 0.82
C ILE A 102 23.04 10.69 1.30
N ILE A 103 22.98 10.47 2.61
CA ILE A 103 22.47 9.22 3.19
C ILE A 103 20.99 9.04 2.85
N LEU A 104 20.19 10.11 2.96
CA LEU A 104 18.77 10.08 2.62
C LEU A 104 18.54 9.72 1.15
N ILE A 105 19.27 10.33 0.22
CA ILE A 105 19.20 10.03 -1.21
C ILE A 105 19.64 8.60 -1.49
N ALA A 106 20.71 8.12 -0.82
CA ALA A 106 21.19 6.75 -0.96
C ALA A 106 20.11 5.72 -0.55
N ILE A 107 19.53 5.89 0.64
CA ILE A 107 18.47 5.00 1.15
C ILE A 107 17.22 5.08 0.27
N ALA A 108 16.80 6.30 -0.11
CA ALA A 108 15.64 6.49 -0.96
C ALA A 108 15.83 5.83 -2.32
N GLY A 109 16.98 6.03 -2.97
CA GLY A 109 17.27 5.42 -4.28
C GLY A 109 17.26 3.89 -4.24
N VAL A 110 17.81 3.28 -3.19
CA VAL A 110 17.78 1.82 -3.02
C VAL A 110 16.37 1.33 -2.68
N SER A 111 15.66 2.03 -1.81
CA SER A 111 14.28 1.66 -1.43
C SER A 111 13.31 1.83 -2.61
N PHE A 112 13.67 2.64 -3.62
CA PHE A 112 12.86 2.87 -4.81
C PHE A 112 12.81 1.68 -5.79
N LEU A 113 13.68 0.68 -5.64
CA LEU A 113 13.73 -0.50 -6.52
C LEU A 113 12.37 -1.21 -6.65
N MET A 114 11.66 -1.39 -5.53
CA MET A 114 10.33 -2.00 -5.49
C MET A 114 9.33 -1.19 -6.33
N PHE A 115 9.35 0.14 -6.21
CA PHE A 115 8.46 1.01 -6.98
C PHE A 115 8.80 0.98 -8.46
N SER A 116 10.09 0.97 -8.80
CA SER A 116 10.55 0.92 -10.20
C SER A 116 10.02 -0.31 -10.93
N GLN A 117 10.03 -1.48 -10.29
CA GLN A 117 9.44 -2.69 -10.83
C GLN A 117 7.92 -2.60 -10.99
N GLY A 118 7.22 -2.06 -9.98
CA GLY A 118 5.78 -1.80 -10.06
C GLY A 118 5.40 -0.91 -11.24
N GLN A 119 6.20 0.12 -11.51
CA GLN A 119 6.03 1.02 -12.65
C GLN A 119 6.13 0.28 -14.00
N GLY A 120 7.12 -0.60 -14.14
CA GLY A 120 7.29 -1.40 -15.36
C GLY A 120 6.03 -2.22 -15.68
N ARG A 121 5.52 -2.94 -14.68
CA ARG A 121 4.31 -3.76 -14.80
C ARG A 121 3.07 -2.95 -15.19
N ILE A 122 2.84 -1.85 -14.47
CA ILE A 122 1.68 -0.98 -14.72
C ILE A 122 1.77 -0.37 -16.12
N HIS A 123 2.97 0.02 -16.56
CA HIS A 123 3.16 0.53 -17.92
C HIS A 123 2.81 -0.53 -18.96
N LYS A 124 3.30 -1.76 -18.81
CA LYS A 124 2.97 -2.86 -19.73
C LYS A 124 1.47 -3.17 -19.75
N LEU A 125 0.82 -3.18 -18.59
CA LEU A 125 -0.63 -3.37 -18.50
C LEU A 125 -1.43 -2.27 -19.20
N ARG A 126 -1.01 -1.00 -19.05
CA ARG A 126 -1.65 0.13 -19.74
C ARG A 126 -1.51 0.01 -21.26
N GLU A 127 -0.36 -0.45 -21.73
CA GLU A 127 -0.11 -0.73 -23.14
C GLU A 127 -1.02 -1.87 -23.65
N LEU A 128 -1.04 -3.01 -22.96
CA LEU A 128 -1.84 -4.19 -23.34
C LEU A 128 -3.36 -3.92 -23.31
N SER A 129 -3.80 -2.94 -22.51
CA SER A 129 -5.21 -2.60 -22.33
C SER A 129 -5.64 -1.31 -23.01
N LYS A 130 -4.80 -0.73 -23.88
CA LYS A 130 -5.05 0.57 -24.52
C LYS A 130 -6.43 0.64 -25.21
N ASP A 131 -6.79 -0.41 -25.94
CA ASP A 131 -8.04 -0.48 -26.70
C ASP A 131 -9.21 -1.07 -25.89
N THR A 132 -9.02 -1.26 -24.58
CA THR A 132 -10.03 -1.85 -23.69
C THR A 132 -10.94 -0.79 -23.09
N ASN A 133 -12.23 -0.86 -23.43
CA ASN A 133 -13.28 -0.07 -22.81
C ASN A 133 -13.83 -0.76 -21.55
N LEU A 134 -13.21 -0.47 -20.39
CA LEU A 134 -13.55 -1.10 -19.11
C LEU A 134 -14.99 -0.82 -18.67
N ILE A 135 -15.54 0.35 -18.99
CA ILE A 135 -16.91 0.73 -18.62
C ILE A 135 -17.91 -0.12 -19.40
N GLU A 136 -17.67 -0.33 -20.69
CA GLU A 136 -18.51 -1.20 -21.53
C GLU A 136 -18.43 -2.66 -21.07
N GLU A 137 -17.22 -3.16 -20.82
CA GLU A 137 -17.01 -4.54 -20.32
C GLU A 137 -17.70 -4.75 -18.96
N ALA A 138 -17.52 -3.84 -18.00
CA ALA A 138 -18.16 -3.92 -16.69
C ALA A 138 -19.69 -3.89 -16.79
N ASN A 139 -20.25 -3.00 -17.63
CA ASN A 139 -21.70 -2.95 -17.85
C ASN A 139 -22.24 -4.24 -18.49
N LEU A 140 -21.51 -4.81 -19.45
CA LEU A 140 -21.91 -6.07 -20.08
C LEU A 140 -21.90 -7.23 -19.08
N ILE A 141 -20.86 -7.30 -18.25
CA ILE A 141 -20.74 -8.33 -17.21
C ILE A 141 -21.87 -8.22 -16.19
N ASN A 142 -22.19 -7.00 -15.74
CA ASN A 142 -23.27 -6.78 -14.80
C ASN A 142 -24.65 -7.17 -15.38
N ILE A 143 -24.84 -7.04 -16.69
CA ILE A 143 -26.06 -7.53 -17.35
C ILE A 143 -26.02 -9.05 -17.47
N ALA A 144 -24.90 -9.63 -17.90
CA ALA A 144 -24.73 -11.06 -18.08
C ALA A 144 -24.90 -11.85 -16.76
N SER A 145 -24.48 -11.29 -15.63
CA SER A 145 -24.59 -11.93 -14.31
C SER A 145 -26.03 -12.27 -13.89
N HIS A 146 -27.04 -11.61 -14.48
CA HIS A 146 -28.45 -11.94 -14.26
C HIS A 146 -28.91 -13.23 -14.97
N PHE A 147 -28.08 -13.75 -15.89
CA PHE A 147 -28.40 -14.93 -16.69
C PHE A 147 -27.46 -16.11 -16.41
N LEU A 148 -26.36 -15.89 -15.69
CA LEU A 148 -25.34 -16.90 -15.42
C LEU A 148 -25.66 -17.69 -14.14
N PRO A 149 -25.43 -19.01 -14.13
CA PRO A 149 -25.61 -19.85 -12.95
C PRO A 149 -24.45 -19.66 -11.96
N PHE A 150 -24.73 -19.56 -10.65
CA PHE A 150 -23.71 -19.47 -9.59
C PHE A 150 -24.02 -20.34 -8.36
N ASN A 151 -22.97 -20.52 -7.55
CA ASN A 151 -22.79 -21.42 -6.40
C ASN A 151 -24.09 -21.84 -5.67
N THR A 152 -24.19 -23.11 -5.29
CA THR A 152 -25.35 -23.68 -4.58
C THR A 152 -25.71 -22.90 -3.30
N ASP A 153 -24.73 -22.20 -2.70
CA ASP A 153 -24.89 -21.35 -1.51
C ASP A 153 -25.66 -20.03 -1.76
N ASP A 154 -25.70 -19.53 -3.00
CA ASP A 154 -26.51 -18.36 -3.37
C ASP A 154 -28.01 -18.68 -3.34
N PHE A 155 -28.34 -19.98 -3.37
CA PHE A 155 -29.69 -20.53 -3.24
C PHE A 155 -29.99 -21.04 -1.82
N ASN A 156 -29.06 -20.83 -0.87
CA ASN A 156 -29.30 -21.15 0.52
C ASN A 156 -30.34 -20.17 1.09
N PRO A 157 -31.52 -20.64 1.53
CA PRO A 157 -32.57 -19.77 2.07
C PRO A 157 -32.11 -18.93 3.27
N ASN A 158 -31.01 -19.32 3.94
CA ASN A 158 -30.42 -18.56 5.04
C ASN A 158 -29.74 -17.24 4.61
N ASN A 159 -29.32 -17.09 3.35
CA ASN A 159 -28.66 -15.87 2.86
C ASN A 159 -29.65 -14.73 2.53
N TYR A 160 -30.94 -15.02 2.37
CA TYR A 160 -31.99 -14.02 2.07
C TYR A 160 -32.46 -13.22 3.31
N TYR A 161 -32.15 -13.70 4.53
CA TYR A 161 -32.59 -13.09 5.80
C TYR A 161 -31.99 -11.69 6.08
N ASN A 162 -30.98 -11.26 5.32
CA ASN A 162 -30.35 -9.95 5.53
C ASN A 162 -30.88 -8.84 4.60
N SER A 163 -31.86 -9.12 3.75
CA SER A 163 -32.59 -8.05 3.04
C SER A 163 -33.64 -7.44 3.97
N PRO A 164 -33.67 -6.11 4.20
CA PRO A 164 -34.58 -5.48 5.15
C PRO A 164 -36.08 -5.60 4.79
N ALA A 165 -36.41 -6.23 3.66
CA ALA A 165 -37.78 -6.44 3.20
C ALA A 165 -38.44 -7.75 3.68
N ASN A 166 -37.73 -8.68 4.34
CA ASN A 166 -38.31 -10.00 4.66
C ASN A 166 -37.88 -10.54 6.03
N LYS A 167 -38.23 -9.82 7.11
CA LYS A 167 -38.02 -10.32 8.48
C LYS A 167 -39.10 -11.28 9.00
N ASP A 168 -40.20 -11.47 8.27
CA ASP A 168 -41.30 -12.32 8.70
C ASP A 168 -41.61 -13.40 7.66
N SER A 169 -40.86 -14.50 7.66
CA SER A 169 -41.41 -15.80 7.25
C SER A 169 -40.52 -16.95 7.71
N SER A 170 -41.11 -17.85 8.46
CA SER A 170 -40.59 -19.17 8.87
C SER A 170 -40.86 -20.26 7.82
N ASN A 171 -41.04 -19.88 6.55
CA ASN A 171 -41.41 -20.80 5.47
C ASN A 171 -40.21 -21.06 4.55
N TYR A 172 -39.67 -22.26 4.69
CA TYR A 172 -38.69 -22.82 3.76
C TYR A 172 -39.33 -22.91 2.37
N THR A 173 -38.93 -22.04 1.45
CA THR A 173 -39.30 -22.18 0.03
C THR A 173 -38.28 -23.11 -0.63
N PRO A 174 -38.71 -24.25 -1.23
CA PRO A 174 -37.78 -25.12 -1.94
C PRO A 174 -37.16 -24.37 -3.12
N VAL A 175 -35.91 -24.68 -3.44
CA VAL A 175 -35.10 -23.99 -4.47
C VAL A 175 -35.78 -24.01 -5.86
N SER A 176 -36.72 -24.92 -6.09
CA SER A 176 -37.60 -24.97 -7.26
C SER A 176 -38.60 -23.79 -7.39
N ALA A 177 -38.64 -22.86 -6.44
CA ALA A 177 -39.49 -21.67 -6.46
C ALA A 177 -38.78 -20.41 -6.98
N PHE A 178 -37.46 -20.45 -7.22
CA PHE A 178 -36.72 -19.27 -7.69
C PHE A 178 -36.92 -19.03 -9.19
N SER A 179 -37.17 -17.78 -9.58
CA SER A 179 -37.25 -17.33 -10.97
C SER A 179 -36.08 -16.42 -11.32
N TYR A 180 -35.62 -16.42 -12.57
CA TYR A 180 -34.69 -15.40 -13.09
C TYR A 180 -35.25 -13.97 -12.99
N LEU A 181 -36.57 -13.78 -12.82
CA LEU A 181 -37.20 -12.48 -12.53
C LEU A 181 -37.08 -12.07 -11.04
N ASP A 182 -37.09 -13.05 -10.14
CA ASP A 182 -36.97 -12.84 -8.69
C ASP A 182 -35.52 -12.93 -8.22
N TYR A 183 -34.62 -13.31 -9.12
CA TYR A 183 -33.17 -13.36 -8.93
C TYR A 183 -32.62 -11.93 -8.78
N ASN A 184 -32.89 -11.34 -7.61
CA ASN A 184 -32.28 -10.11 -7.14
C ASN A 184 -30.91 -10.46 -6.60
N ARG A 185 -29.94 -10.67 -7.49
CA ARG A 185 -28.56 -10.42 -7.09
C ARG A 185 -28.43 -8.91 -6.94
N GLY A 186 -28.61 -8.45 -5.70
CA GLY A 186 -28.12 -7.14 -5.30
C GLY A 186 -26.64 -7.04 -5.70
N PRO A 187 -26.17 -5.87 -6.10
CA PRO A 187 -24.82 -5.64 -6.58
C PRO A 187 -23.69 -6.34 -5.81
N GLU A 188 -23.24 -7.49 -6.28
CA GLU A 188 -21.83 -7.54 -6.67
C GLU A 188 -21.73 -6.88 -8.06
N ILE A 189 -22.17 -5.61 -8.17
CA ILE A 189 -21.85 -4.77 -9.32
C ILE A 189 -20.34 -4.84 -9.39
N TYR A 190 -19.82 -5.25 -10.54
CA TYR A 190 -18.42 -5.04 -10.86
C TYR A 190 -18.19 -3.54 -10.74
N SER A 191 -17.71 -3.12 -9.58
CA SER A 191 -17.50 -1.73 -9.25
C SER A 191 -16.07 -1.44 -9.66
N LEU A 192 -15.92 -0.70 -10.75
CA LEU A 192 -14.65 -0.07 -11.06
C LEU A 192 -14.36 0.92 -9.92
N ASN A 193 -13.34 0.62 -9.11
CA ASN A 193 -13.01 1.38 -7.90
C ASN A 193 -12.70 2.86 -8.20
N SER A 194 -12.22 3.14 -9.41
CA SER A 194 -11.71 4.44 -9.80
C SER A 194 -12.66 5.26 -10.69
N VAL A 195 -13.73 4.63 -11.18
CA VAL A 195 -14.67 5.28 -12.10
C VAL A 195 -15.92 5.70 -11.32
N SER A 196 -16.40 6.93 -11.54
CA SER A 196 -17.59 7.43 -10.83
C SER A 196 -18.78 6.50 -11.04
N LYS A 197 -19.55 6.23 -9.97
CA LYS A 197 -20.80 5.46 -10.02
C LYS A 197 -21.80 5.98 -11.07
N THR A 198 -21.62 7.21 -11.56
CA THR A 198 -22.46 7.84 -12.60
C THR A 198 -22.15 7.39 -14.03
N SER A 199 -20.98 6.80 -14.29
CA SER A 199 -20.59 6.31 -15.62
C SER A 199 -20.95 4.83 -15.85
N LEU A 200 -20.99 4.06 -14.77
CA LEU A 200 -21.57 2.72 -14.75
C LEU A 200 -23.10 2.84 -14.77
N LYS A 201 -23.77 1.93 -15.44
CA LYS A 201 -25.23 1.85 -15.36
C LYS A 201 -25.62 1.52 -13.92
N SER A 202 -26.63 2.22 -13.39
CA SER A 202 -27.13 1.92 -12.05
C SER A 202 -27.73 0.53 -11.99
N ASP A 203 -27.71 -0.08 -10.81
CA ASP A 203 -28.33 -1.37 -10.52
C ASP A 203 -29.76 -1.46 -11.06
N THR A 204 -30.55 -0.42 -10.77
CA THR A 204 -31.93 -0.28 -11.23
C THR A 204 -32.05 -0.36 -12.75
N VAL A 205 -31.11 0.26 -13.49
CA VAL A 205 -31.11 0.23 -14.96
C VAL A 205 -30.71 -1.15 -15.48
N ILE A 206 -29.71 -1.79 -14.88
CA ILE A 206 -29.25 -3.13 -15.26
C ILE A 206 -30.38 -4.15 -15.05
N ARG A 207 -30.97 -4.19 -13.86
CA ARG A 207 -32.08 -5.09 -13.52
C ARG A 207 -33.28 -4.88 -14.44
N LYS A 208 -33.70 -3.63 -14.67
CA LYS A 208 -34.79 -3.32 -15.61
C LYS A 208 -34.47 -3.80 -17.03
N THR A 209 -33.20 -3.69 -17.46
CA THR A 209 -32.77 -4.18 -18.77
C THR A 209 -32.88 -5.71 -18.84
N ALA A 210 -32.38 -6.43 -17.83
CA ALA A 210 -32.48 -7.89 -17.76
C ALA A 210 -33.93 -8.37 -17.75
N HIS A 211 -34.78 -7.79 -16.89
CA HIS A 211 -36.22 -8.12 -16.82
C HIS A 211 -36.92 -7.87 -18.15
N LYS A 212 -36.61 -6.75 -18.82
CA LYS A 212 -37.17 -6.43 -20.14
C LYS A 212 -36.78 -7.48 -21.19
N LEU A 213 -35.57 -8.03 -21.13
CA LEU A 213 -35.14 -9.09 -22.05
C LEU A 213 -35.87 -10.40 -21.79
N LEU A 214 -36.08 -10.77 -20.53
CA LEU A 214 -36.83 -11.96 -20.13
C LEU A 214 -38.30 -11.85 -20.55
N LEU A 215 -39.00 -10.79 -20.10
CA LEU A 215 -40.43 -10.59 -20.36
C LEU A 215 -40.78 -10.45 -21.85
N ASN A 216 -39.86 -9.96 -22.67
CA ASN A 216 -40.04 -9.87 -24.12
C ASN A 216 -39.54 -11.11 -24.87
N HIS A 217 -39.22 -12.20 -24.17
CA HIS A 217 -38.72 -13.46 -24.73
C HIS A 217 -37.55 -13.28 -25.71
N LYS A 218 -36.61 -12.37 -25.40
CA LYS A 218 -35.46 -12.03 -26.26
C LYS A 218 -34.30 -13.03 -26.11
N SER A 219 -34.58 -14.31 -26.33
CA SER A 219 -33.61 -15.41 -26.20
C SER A 219 -32.31 -15.19 -26.99
N ASP A 220 -32.40 -14.77 -28.26
CA ASP A 220 -31.22 -14.50 -29.10
C ASP A 220 -30.33 -13.38 -28.54
N THR A 221 -30.95 -12.35 -27.95
CA THR A 221 -30.21 -11.24 -27.34
C THR A 221 -29.52 -11.67 -26.06
N VAL A 222 -30.17 -12.50 -25.23
CA VAL A 222 -29.55 -13.09 -24.03
C VAL A 222 -28.38 -13.99 -24.43
N LYS A 223 -28.54 -14.84 -25.45
CA LYS A 223 -27.45 -15.64 -26.03
C LYS A 223 -26.28 -14.77 -26.49
N ALA A 224 -26.55 -13.67 -27.19
CA ALA A 224 -25.51 -12.75 -27.63
C ALA A 224 -24.77 -12.07 -26.46
N ILE A 225 -25.48 -11.69 -25.40
CA ILE A 225 -24.88 -11.11 -24.18
C ILE A 225 -23.95 -12.12 -23.50
N ILE A 226 -24.39 -13.37 -23.33
CA ILE A 226 -23.58 -14.43 -22.71
C ILE A 226 -22.35 -14.73 -23.57
N ASN A 227 -22.48 -14.81 -24.89
CA ASN A 227 -21.32 -14.99 -25.79
C ASN A 227 -20.31 -13.84 -25.71
N ARG A 228 -20.78 -12.59 -25.61
CA ARG A 228 -19.90 -11.44 -25.38
C ARG A 228 -19.24 -11.49 -24.00
N TYR A 229 -19.92 -12.01 -22.99
CA TYR A 229 -19.35 -12.22 -21.67
C TYR A 229 -18.23 -13.29 -21.71
N LEU A 230 -18.46 -14.40 -22.44
CA LEU A 230 -17.43 -15.43 -22.63
C LEU A 230 -16.25 -14.94 -23.47
N SER A 231 -16.45 -14.03 -24.43
CA SER A 231 -15.32 -13.42 -25.16
C SER A 231 -14.45 -12.55 -24.24
N ILE A 232 -15.06 -11.85 -23.27
CA ILE A 232 -14.33 -11.15 -22.21
C ILE A 232 -13.57 -12.15 -21.34
N CYS A 233 -14.19 -13.26 -20.94
CA CYS A 233 -13.52 -14.34 -20.20
C CYS A 233 -12.27 -14.83 -20.96
N ASN A 234 -12.39 -15.10 -22.26
CA ASN A 234 -11.26 -15.51 -23.11
C ASN A 234 -10.14 -14.46 -23.19
N LYS A 235 -10.50 -13.18 -23.29
CA LYS A 235 -9.55 -12.06 -23.31
C LYS A 235 -8.70 -12.01 -22.04
N TYR A 236 -9.31 -12.21 -20.88
CA TYR A 236 -8.62 -12.24 -19.58
C TYR A 236 -8.19 -13.64 -19.17
N GLY A 237 -8.33 -14.67 -20.01
CA GLY A 237 -7.92 -16.04 -19.68
C GLY A 237 -8.68 -16.67 -18.52
N ILE A 238 -9.93 -16.26 -18.29
CA ILE A 238 -10.80 -16.83 -17.26
C ILE A 238 -11.28 -18.20 -17.73
N GLU A 239 -11.07 -19.21 -16.89
CA GLU A 239 -11.57 -20.54 -17.17
C GLU A 239 -13.09 -20.61 -16.97
N TYR A 240 -13.74 -21.27 -17.92
CA TYR A 240 -15.15 -21.57 -17.87
C TYR A 240 -15.44 -22.88 -18.61
N ARG A 241 -16.54 -23.51 -18.24
CA ARG A 241 -17.17 -24.61 -18.96
C ARG A 241 -18.63 -24.24 -19.04
N LEU A 242 -19.14 -23.75 -20.17
CA LEU A 242 -20.52 -23.28 -20.24
C LEU A 242 -21.11 -23.56 -21.62
N ASP A 243 -22.18 -24.36 -21.66
CA ASP A 243 -23.01 -24.54 -22.85
C ASP A 243 -24.07 -23.43 -22.90
N VAL A 244 -23.78 -22.42 -23.71
CA VAL A 244 -24.63 -21.22 -23.83
C VAL A 244 -26.03 -21.56 -24.32
N ASP A 245 -26.14 -22.47 -25.29
CA ASP A 245 -27.44 -22.87 -25.85
C ASP A 245 -28.30 -23.58 -24.81
N ARG A 246 -27.68 -24.49 -24.06
CA ARG A 246 -28.35 -25.18 -22.96
C ARG A 246 -28.78 -24.23 -21.86
N LEU A 247 -27.92 -23.30 -21.45
CA LEU A 247 -28.24 -22.30 -20.43
C LEU A 247 -29.43 -21.44 -20.88
N VAL A 248 -29.37 -20.89 -22.09
CA VAL A 248 -30.45 -20.03 -22.62
C VAL A 248 -31.76 -20.81 -22.73
N ASN A 249 -31.73 -22.05 -23.24
CA ASN A 249 -32.92 -22.90 -23.30
C ASN A 249 -33.50 -23.17 -21.90
N SER A 250 -32.65 -23.31 -20.88
CA SER A 250 -33.11 -23.51 -19.51
C SER A 250 -33.75 -22.26 -18.89
N ILE A 251 -33.25 -21.06 -19.20
CA ILE A 251 -33.82 -19.78 -18.72
C ILE A 251 -35.25 -19.60 -19.24
N PHE A 252 -35.49 -19.92 -20.52
CA PHE A 252 -36.77 -19.73 -21.19
C PHE A 252 -37.65 -20.99 -21.20
N ALA A 253 -37.29 -22.03 -20.42
CA ALA A 253 -38.01 -23.30 -20.39
C ALA A 253 -39.42 -23.20 -19.78
N THR A 254 -39.64 -22.25 -18.88
CA THR A 254 -40.95 -22.01 -18.26
C THR A 254 -41.44 -20.57 -18.49
N PRO A 255 -42.76 -20.33 -18.59
CA PRO A 255 -43.31 -18.98 -18.80
C PRO A 255 -42.98 -17.98 -17.68
N ASP A 256 -42.68 -18.50 -16.49
CA ASP A 256 -42.31 -17.75 -15.29
C ASP A 256 -40.80 -17.78 -14.99
N PHE A 257 -39.98 -18.27 -15.93
CA PHE A 257 -38.52 -18.30 -15.85
C PHE A 257 -37.97 -18.98 -14.59
N ARG A 258 -38.64 -20.04 -14.12
CA ARG A 258 -38.28 -20.78 -12.91
C ARG A 258 -37.06 -21.66 -13.11
N LEU A 259 -36.20 -21.65 -12.09
CA LEU A 259 -35.06 -22.53 -11.96
C LEU A 259 -35.53 -23.93 -11.55
N ASN A 260 -35.14 -24.94 -12.32
CA ASN A 260 -35.40 -26.34 -11.97
C ASN A 260 -34.28 -26.86 -11.05
N GLY A 261 -34.61 -27.66 -10.02
CA GLY A 261 -33.63 -28.24 -9.10
C GLY A 261 -32.51 -29.03 -9.79
N LYS A 262 -32.82 -29.69 -10.91
CA LYS A 262 -31.82 -30.38 -11.76
C LYS A 262 -30.82 -29.44 -12.42
N THR A 263 -31.26 -28.23 -12.77
CA THR A 263 -30.41 -27.17 -13.32
C THR A 263 -29.35 -26.80 -12.27
N ILE A 264 -29.75 -26.66 -11.00
CA ILE A 264 -28.88 -26.23 -9.90
C ILE A 264 -27.83 -27.29 -9.53
N GLU A 265 -28.22 -28.58 -9.48
CA GLU A 265 -27.27 -29.68 -9.28
C GLU A 265 -26.27 -29.81 -10.43
N GLN A 266 -26.70 -29.56 -11.67
CA GLN A 266 -25.84 -29.59 -12.84
C GLN A 266 -24.81 -28.46 -12.89
N TYR A 267 -25.08 -27.28 -12.32
CA TYR A 267 -24.13 -26.17 -12.27
C TYR A 267 -23.32 -26.10 -10.94
N GLY A 268 -23.49 -27.06 -10.02
CA GLY A 268 -22.94 -27.02 -8.66
C GLY A 268 -21.71 -27.91 -8.38
N THR A 269 -21.68 -29.16 -8.84
CA THR A 269 -20.67 -30.16 -8.39
C THR A 269 -19.82 -30.82 -9.49
N GLU A 270 -20.29 -30.91 -10.75
CA GLU A 270 -19.50 -31.46 -11.88
C GLU A 270 -19.74 -30.80 -13.26
N GLY A 271 -20.67 -29.85 -13.37
CA GLY A 271 -21.05 -29.27 -14.66
C GLY A 271 -20.56 -27.85 -14.91
N ASP A 272 -21.36 -27.12 -15.67
CA ASP A 272 -20.97 -25.86 -16.28
C ASP A 272 -20.67 -24.78 -15.21
N TYR A 273 -19.58 -24.03 -15.36
CA TYR A 273 -19.14 -22.99 -14.43
C TYR A 273 -18.44 -21.84 -15.15
N VAL A 274 -18.35 -20.69 -14.47
CA VAL A 274 -17.46 -19.58 -14.83
C VAL A 274 -16.76 -19.07 -13.57
N GLN A 275 -15.44 -18.87 -13.62
CA GLN A 275 -14.67 -18.29 -12.52
C GLN A 275 -14.87 -16.76 -12.38
N SER A 276 -16.09 -16.32 -12.05
CA SER A 276 -16.45 -14.90 -11.91
C SER A 276 -15.59 -14.13 -10.92
N TYR A 277 -15.11 -14.77 -9.85
CA TYR A 277 -14.18 -14.16 -8.91
C TYR A 277 -12.87 -13.73 -9.59
N ASN A 278 -12.30 -14.59 -10.43
CA ASN A 278 -11.08 -14.30 -11.18
C ASN A 278 -11.29 -13.20 -12.22
N LEU A 279 -12.47 -13.17 -12.86
CA LEU A 279 -12.85 -12.09 -13.78
C LEU A 279 -12.95 -10.74 -13.06
N ASN A 280 -13.58 -10.71 -11.88
CA ASN A 280 -13.71 -9.50 -11.07
C ASN A 280 -12.35 -8.97 -10.63
N ASN A 281 -11.46 -9.86 -10.20
CA ASN A 281 -10.11 -9.50 -9.85
C ASN A 281 -9.32 -8.93 -11.03
N ALA A 282 -9.44 -9.55 -12.21
CA ALA A 282 -8.73 -9.08 -13.41
C ALA A 282 -9.17 -7.67 -13.80
N ILE A 283 -10.49 -7.41 -13.84
CA ILE A 283 -11.05 -6.12 -14.20
C ILE A 283 -10.72 -5.05 -13.16
N THR A 284 -10.83 -5.38 -11.88
CA THR A 284 -10.50 -4.45 -10.78
C THR A 284 -9.01 -4.10 -10.78
N THR A 285 -8.14 -5.08 -11.03
CA THR A 285 -6.70 -4.87 -11.14
C THR A 285 -6.37 -3.96 -12.32
N LEU A 286 -7.03 -4.17 -13.46
CA LEU A 286 -6.83 -3.35 -14.64
C LEU A 286 -7.34 -1.92 -14.45
N ASP A 287 -8.48 -1.75 -13.80
CA ASP A 287 -9.03 -0.44 -13.44
C ASP A 287 -8.05 0.35 -12.55
N ASN A 288 -7.54 -0.31 -11.51
CA ASN A 288 -6.52 0.25 -10.63
C ASN A 288 -5.25 0.62 -11.41
N ALA A 289 -4.80 -0.22 -12.33
CA ALA A 289 -3.61 0.07 -13.14
C ALA A 289 -3.81 1.31 -14.05
N LYS A 290 -5.00 1.49 -14.62
CA LYS A 290 -5.30 2.63 -15.50
C LYS A 290 -5.41 3.95 -14.74
N HIS A 291 -6.03 3.95 -13.56
CA HIS A 291 -6.45 5.20 -12.90
C HIS A 291 -5.70 5.51 -11.59
N ARG A 292 -5.09 4.52 -10.93
CA ARG A 292 -4.36 4.76 -9.68
C ARG A 292 -2.95 5.25 -9.97
N ASN A 293 -2.50 6.22 -9.18
CA ASN A 293 -1.07 6.53 -9.09
C ASN A 293 -0.34 5.31 -8.53
N ILE A 294 0.83 4.99 -9.09
CA ILE A 294 1.61 3.82 -8.70
C ILE A 294 1.98 3.85 -7.20
N MET A 295 2.19 5.05 -6.66
CA MET A 295 2.39 5.28 -5.25
C MET A 295 1.16 6.01 -4.72
N SER A 296 0.39 5.34 -3.85
CA SER A 296 -0.69 6.02 -3.14
C SER A 296 -0.12 7.00 -2.10
N LEU A 297 -0.95 7.91 -1.60
CA LEU A 297 -0.53 8.84 -0.55
C LEU A 297 -0.02 8.10 0.70
N GLU A 298 -0.66 6.99 1.06
CA GLU A 298 -0.24 6.14 2.16
C GLU A 298 1.14 5.50 1.88
N ASP A 299 1.32 4.88 0.71
CA ASP A 299 2.59 4.26 0.33
C ASP A 299 3.75 5.26 0.34
N SER A 300 3.50 6.49 -0.16
CA SER A 300 4.49 7.57 -0.18
C SER A 300 4.90 8.03 1.22
N ILE A 301 3.95 8.12 2.14
CA ILE A 301 4.21 8.50 3.53
C ILE A 301 5.06 7.40 4.19
N CYS A 302 4.64 6.15 4.09
CA CYS A 302 5.41 5.01 4.61
C CYS A 302 6.83 4.98 4.06
N PHE A 303 7.00 5.20 2.75
CA PHE A 303 8.29 5.26 2.09
C PHE A 303 9.19 6.40 2.63
N ILE A 304 8.65 7.60 2.74
CA ILE A 304 9.41 8.77 3.19
C ILE A 304 9.84 8.61 4.66
N TYR A 305 8.95 8.11 5.54
CA TYR A 305 9.30 7.84 6.94
C TYR A 305 10.30 6.70 7.10
N TRP A 306 10.19 5.65 6.28
CA TRP A 306 11.20 4.59 6.23
C TRP A 306 12.58 5.16 5.88
N CYS A 307 12.66 5.98 4.83
CA CYS A 307 13.91 6.61 4.41
C CYS A 307 14.48 7.53 5.50
N LEU A 308 13.62 8.35 6.12
CA LEU A 308 14.00 9.25 7.19
C LEU A 308 14.51 8.49 8.42
N GLY A 309 13.79 7.46 8.87
CA GLY A 309 14.16 6.63 10.02
C GLY A 309 15.51 5.95 9.82
N CYS A 310 15.71 5.29 8.68
CA CYS A 310 16.99 4.66 8.35
C CYS A 310 18.13 5.69 8.28
N THR A 311 17.88 6.87 7.70
CA THR A 311 18.86 7.96 7.62
C THR A 311 19.27 8.43 9.01
N ILE A 312 18.29 8.63 9.90
CA ILE A 312 18.53 9.07 11.26
C ILE A 312 19.34 8.04 12.03
N VAL A 313 19.02 6.74 11.91
CA VAL A 313 19.76 5.66 12.59
C VAL A 313 21.23 5.63 12.15
N LEU A 314 21.49 5.73 10.84
CA LEU A 314 22.86 5.76 10.31
C LEU A 314 23.62 7.02 10.70
N LEU A 315 22.98 8.18 10.60
CA LEU A 315 23.58 9.45 11.01
C LEU A 315 23.90 9.44 12.51
N SER A 316 22.98 8.91 13.33
CA SER A 316 23.14 8.86 14.78
C SER A 316 24.30 7.96 15.19
N PHE A 317 24.49 6.83 14.52
CA PHE A 317 25.65 5.96 14.69
C PHE A 317 26.96 6.65 14.33
N ARG A 318 26.95 7.49 13.29
CA ARG A 318 28.16 8.23 12.87
C ARG A 318 28.54 9.35 13.84
N ILE A 319 27.54 10.08 14.33
CA ILE A 319 27.75 11.24 15.21
C ILE A 319 28.22 10.82 16.60
N THR A 320 27.74 9.68 17.11
CA THR A 320 27.91 9.28 18.50
C THR A 320 28.95 8.17 18.70
N GLN A 321 29.36 7.96 19.95
CA GLN A 321 30.21 6.83 20.30
C GLN A 321 29.39 5.54 20.32
N ILE A 322 30.02 4.41 19.97
CA ILE A 322 29.37 3.10 19.95
C ILE A 322 28.68 2.75 21.27
N LYS A 323 29.33 3.05 22.41
CA LYS A 323 28.76 2.85 23.75
C LYS A 323 27.47 3.65 23.96
N THR A 324 27.50 4.95 23.66
CA THR A 324 26.33 5.83 23.76
C THR A 324 25.19 5.36 22.85
N TRP A 325 25.51 4.95 21.63
CA TRP A 325 24.53 4.50 20.64
C TRP A 325 23.80 3.23 21.11
N PHE A 326 24.54 2.20 21.57
CA PHE A 326 23.93 0.96 22.07
C PHE A 326 23.09 1.18 23.33
N ILE A 327 23.58 1.98 24.29
CA ILE A 327 22.80 2.30 25.49
C ILE A 327 21.50 3.00 25.11
N SER A 328 21.55 3.91 24.13
CA SER A 328 20.34 4.59 23.64
C SER A 328 19.38 3.64 22.96
N LEU A 329 19.89 2.68 22.18
CA LEU A 329 19.07 1.65 21.52
C LEU A 329 18.32 0.80 22.55
N ILE A 330 19.01 0.36 23.60
CA ILE A 330 18.41 -0.42 24.68
C ILE A 330 17.35 0.44 25.41
N THR A 331 17.69 1.67 25.79
CA THR A 331 16.74 2.58 26.48
C THR A 331 15.51 2.87 25.61
N PHE A 332 15.70 3.13 24.32
CA PHE A 332 14.58 3.35 23.39
C PHE A 332 13.72 2.09 23.24
N GLY A 333 14.33 0.92 23.13
CA GLY A 333 13.61 -0.36 23.08
C GLY A 333 12.76 -0.62 24.33
N VAL A 334 13.31 -0.36 25.53
CA VAL A 334 12.55 -0.45 26.79
C VAL A 334 11.38 0.52 26.80
N LEU A 335 11.55 1.75 26.31
CA LEU A 335 10.46 2.73 26.20
C LEU A 335 9.38 2.27 25.22
N VAL A 336 9.76 1.65 24.09
CA VAL A 336 8.78 1.10 23.13
C VAL A 336 7.97 -0.04 23.78
N ILE A 337 8.63 -0.96 24.49
CA ILE A 337 7.93 -2.04 25.22
C ILE A 337 6.97 -1.47 26.26
N LEU A 338 7.40 -0.45 27.02
CA LEU A 338 6.54 0.23 27.99
C LEU A 338 5.29 0.84 27.33
N ASN A 339 5.46 1.51 26.18
CA ASN A 339 4.32 2.06 25.43
C ASN A 339 3.37 0.97 24.94
N ILE A 340 3.88 -0.18 24.49
CA ILE A 340 3.05 -1.33 24.07
C ILE A 340 2.26 -1.89 25.26
N LEU A 341 2.89 -2.08 26.42
CA LEU A 341 2.23 -2.57 27.63
C LEU A 341 1.15 -1.59 28.14
N LEU A 342 1.42 -0.29 28.05
CA LEU A 342 0.43 0.74 28.36
C LEU A 342 -0.70 0.73 27.34
N MET A 343 -0.43 0.50 26.06
CA MET A 343 -1.47 0.46 25.02
C MET A 343 -2.49 -0.65 25.30
N VAL A 344 -2.02 -1.79 25.80
CA VAL A 344 -2.88 -2.92 26.21
C VAL A 344 -3.76 -2.54 27.42
N SER A 345 -3.22 -1.76 28.36
CA SER A 345 -3.95 -1.37 29.59
C SER A 345 -4.88 -0.18 29.37
N SER A 346 -4.40 0.86 28.71
CA SER A 346 -5.06 2.14 28.50
C SER A 346 -4.46 2.83 27.28
N GLU A 347 -5.19 2.78 26.18
CA GLU A 347 -4.80 3.42 24.92
C GLU A 347 -4.54 4.93 25.09
N LYS A 348 -5.32 5.61 25.95
CA LYS A 348 -5.15 7.04 26.22
C LYS A 348 -3.82 7.32 26.90
N ASP A 349 -3.45 6.55 27.92
CA ASP A 349 -2.22 6.77 28.68
C ASP A 349 -0.99 6.46 27.83
N ALA A 350 -1.06 5.42 27.00
CA ALA A 350 -0.03 5.11 26.02
C ALA A 350 0.17 6.27 25.04
N CYS A 351 -0.91 6.83 24.49
CA CYS A 351 -0.81 7.96 23.59
C CYS A 351 -0.25 9.22 24.27
N MET A 352 -0.64 9.50 25.53
CA MET A 352 -0.04 10.62 26.28
C MET A 352 1.45 10.42 26.52
N LEU A 353 1.88 9.21 26.88
CA LEU A 353 3.29 8.91 27.07
C LEU A 353 4.10 9.07 25.77
N LEU A 354 3.56 8.61 24.64
CA LEU A 354 4.16 8.79 23.31
C LEU A 354 4.39 10.26 22.94
N ILE A 355 3.62 11.20 23.49
CA ILE A 355 3.80 12.64 23.29
C ILE A 355 4.80 13.22 24.32
N LEU A 356 4.65 12.88 25.59
CA LEU A 356 5.47 13.43 26.66
C LEU A 356 6.94 12.97 26.56
N GLN A 357 7.19 11.74 26.15
CA GLN A 357 8.53 11.16 26.03
C GLN A 357 9.44 11.95 25.06
N PRO A 358 9.05 12.24 23.80
CA PRO A 358 9.80 13.10 22.89
C PRO A 358 10.14 14.47 23.47
N ILE A 359 9.15 15.13 24.10
CA ILE A 359 9.32 16.45 24.72
C ILE A 359 10.34 16.37 25.86
N ALA A 360 10.17 15.41 26.77
CA ALA A 360 11.08 15.19 27.89
C ALA A 360 12.50 14.88 27.40
N ALA A 361 12.65 13.99 26.42
CA ALA A 361 13.95 13.65 25.84
C ALA A 361 14.63 14.88 25.23
N PHE A 362 13.88 15.73 24.53
CA PHE A 362 14.40 16.96 23.94
C PHE A 362 14.85 17.96 25.00
N ILE A 363 14.03 18.21 26.03
CA ILE A 363 14.37 19.12 27.14
C ILE A 363 15.63 18.61 27.87
N LEU A 364 15.68 17.31 28.19
CA LEU A 364 16.84 16.71 28.84
C LEU A 364 18.09 16.83 27.96
N ALA A 365 18.00 16.52 26.67
CA ALA A 365 19.12 16.69 25.74
C ALA A 365 19.64 18.13 25.75
N PHE A 366 18.75 19.11 25.63
CA PHE A 366 19.12 20.53 25.62
C PHE A 366 19.80 20.97 26.93
N VAL A 367 19.24 20.60 28.08
CA VAL A 367 19.77 20.97 29.40
C VAL A 367 21.13 20.31 29.65
N TYR A 368 21.26 19.00 29.43
CA TYR A 368 22.49 18.27 29.73
C TYR A 368 23.64 18.67 28.80
N ILE A 369 23.36 18.92 27.51
CA ILE A 369 24.38 19.35 26.55
C ILE A 369 24.88 20.76 26.88
N ASN A 370 23.98 21.71 27.16
CA ASN A 370 24.37 23.09 27.46
C ASN A 370 25.09 23.21 28.81
N LYS A 371 24.72 22.40 29.81
CA LYS A 371 25.42 22.35 31.10
C LYS A 371 26.73 21.56 31.05
N ARG A 372 27.11 21.00 29.90
CA ARG A 372 28.31 20.15 29.70
C ARG A 372 28.44 19.02 30.74
N ARG A 373 27.32 18.45 31.17
CA ARG A 373 27.28 17.39 32.17
C ARG A 373 27.32 16.02 31.50
N LYS A 374 28.12 15.08 32.05
CA LYS A 374 28.16 13.65 31.71
C LYS A 374 27.95 13.36 30.22
N LYS A 375 29.05 13.31 29.46
CA LYS A 375 29.01 13.19 27.98
C LYS A 375 28.18 11.98 27.52
N LEU A 376 28.22 10.88 28.26
CA LEU A 376 27.42 9.69 27.98
C LEU A 376 25.92 9.95 28.12
N VAL A 377 25.48 10.52 29.26
CA VAL A 377 24.05 10.76 29.54
C VAL A 377 23.46 11.78 28.58
N SER A 378 24.18 12.89 28.35
CA SER A 378 23.77 13.90 27.37
C SER A 378 23.62 13.33 25.95
N GLY A 379 24.50 12.40 25.57
CA GLY A 379 24.44 11.72 24.28
C GLY A 379 23.25 10.76 24.18
N VAL A 380 22.90 10.06 25.27
CA VAL A 380 21.71 9.20 25.32
C VAL A 380 20.43 10.01 25.18
N CYS A 381 20.28 11.10 25.94
CA CYS A 381 19.12 11.99 25.81
C CYS A 381 19.00 12.57 24.41
N TYR A 382 20.12 12.98 23.79
CA TYR A 382 20.15 13.46 22.41
C TYR A 382 19.61 12.44 21.42
N LEU A 383 20.05 11.18 21.52
CA LEU A 383 19.61 10.12 20.62
C LEU A 383 18.13 9.78 20.80
N LEU A 384 17.63 9.74 22.03
CA LEU A 384 16.21 9.55 22.30
C LEU A 384 15.37 10.68 21.70
N ALA A 385 15.81 11.93 21.85
CA ALA A 385 15.14 13.08 21.23
C ALA A 385 15.14 12.95 19.70
N LEU A 386 16.28 12.61 19.09
CA LEU A 386 16.42 12.50 17.64
C LEU A 386 15.52 11.41 17.05
N TRP A 387 15.49 10.23 17.66
CA TRP A 387 14.67 9.11 17.18
C TRP A 387 13.17 9.33 17.38
N SER A 388 12.80 10.10 18.39
CA SER A 388 11.39 10.41 18.67
C SER A 388 10.75 11.40 17.68
N LEU A 389 11.56 12.12 16.87
CA LEU A 389 11.06 13.13 15.92
C LEU A 389 10.24 12.54 14.77
N THR A 390 10.47 11.28 14.39
CA THR A 390 9.84 10.67 13.20
C THR A 390 8.36 10.36 13.37
N GLY A 391 7.76 10.49 14.55
CA GLY A 391 6.34 10.16 14.76
C GLY A 391 5.56 11.18 15.58
N PHE A 392 6.20 12.25 16.04
CA PHE A 392 5.66 13.10 17.09
C PHE A 392 4.35 13.80 16.70
N ILE A 393 4.31 14.57 15.60
CA ILE A 393 3.10 15.32 15.25
C ILE A 393 2.01 14.37 14.74
N SER A 394 2.38 13.31 14.01
CA SER A 394 1.46 12.28 13.52
C SER A 394 0.67 11.60 14.65
N VAL A 395 1.38 11.14 15.69
CA VAL A 395 0.75 10.53 16.88
C VAL A 395 -0.05 11.58 17.65
N SER A 396 0.49 12.79 17.81
CA SER A 396 -0.19 13.90 18.50
C SER A 396 -1.52 14.26 17.85
N TYR A 397 -1.54 14.36 16.51
CA TYR A 397 -2.76 14.66 15.76
C TYR A 397 -3.78 13.54 15.86
N ARG A 398 -3.38 12.28 15.64
CA ARG A 398 -4.30 11.14 15.75
C ARG A 398 -4.94 11.06 17.14
N LEU A 399 -4.18 11.40 18.19
CA LEU A 399 -4.74 11.52 19.53
C LEU A 399 -5.73 12.69 19.65
N LEU A 400 -5.38 13.88 19.15
CA LEU A 400 -6.26 15.05 19.20
C LEU A 400 -7.58 14.80 18.46
N VAL A 401 -7.55 14.18 17.28
CA VAL A 401 -8.79 13.84 16.56
C VAL A 401 -9.57 12.78 17.33
N LYS A 402 -8.92 11.73 17.86
CA LYS A 402 -9.61 10.72 18.67
C LYS A 402 -10.22 11.29 19.98
N LEU A 403 -9.60 12.31 20.57
CA LEU A 403 -10.14 13.03 21.71
C LEU A 403 -11.30 13.96 21.30
N SER A 404 -11.21 14.56 20.11
CA SER A 404 -12.25 15.41 19.52
C SER A 404 -13.47 14.60 19.05
N ASP A 405 -13.28 13.39 18.52
CA ASP A 405 -14.34 12.52 18.00
C ASP A 405 -15.23 11.93 19.10
N ARG A 406 -14.81 11.98 20.36
CA ARG A 406 -15.73 11.78 21.48
C ARG A 406 -16.83 12.86 21.56
N ILE A 407 -16.72 13.94 20.79
CA ILE A 407 -17.64 15.08 20.81
C ILE A 407 -18.64 15.03 19.64
N ASP A 408 -18.35 14.37 18.51
CA ASP A 408 -19.19 14.44 17.30
C ASP A 408 -19.37 13.08 16.59
N TYR A 409 -20.15 12.19 17.22
CA TYR A 409 -20.39 10.83 16.70
C TYR A 409 -21.48 10.73 15.61
N LEU A 410 -21.95 11.84 15.03
CA LEU A 410 -23.24 11.85 14.32
C LEU A 410 -23.27 12.25 12.83
N SER A 411 -22.15 12.47 12.10
CA SER A 411 -22.36 12.95 10.71
C SER A 411 -21.38 12.64 9.57
N LYS A 412 -20.29 11.87 9.71
CA LYS A 412 -19.37 11.68 8.56
C LYS A 412 -18.92 10.24 8.29
N THR A 413 -18.98 9.87 7.01
CA THR A 413 -18.47 8.62 6.42
C THR A 413 -16.96 8.49 6.57
N GLU A 414 -16.48 7.28 6.89
CA GLU A 414 -15.06 6.95 7.16
C GLU A 414 -14.06 7.52 6.15
N THR A 415 -14.43 7.65 4.87
CA THR A 415 -13.54 8.11 3.80
C THR A 415 -13.12 9.58 3.88
N ASP A 416 -13.90 10.45 4.55
CA ASP A 416 -13.53 11.87 4.73
C ASP A 416 -12.59 12.08 5.93
N TYR A 417 -12.50 11.10 6.82
CA TYR A 417 -11.71 11.17 8.05
C TYR A 417 -10.20 10.97 7.80
N TYR A 418 -9.84 10.15 6.82
CA TYR A 418 -8.43 9.78 6.57
C TYR A 418 -7.65 10.80 5.72
N LYS A 419 -8.31 11.61 4.89
CA LYS A 419 -7.61 12.58 4.02
C LYS A 419 -6.82 13.64 4.81
N PRO A 420 -7.36 14.27 5.87
CA PRO A 420 -6.61 15.23 6.70
C PRO A 420 -5.38 14.63 7.38
N VAL A 421 -5.46 13.35 7.79
CA VAL A 421 -4.37 12.64 8.49
C VAL A 421 -3.12 12.57 7.63
N TYR A 422 -3.26 12.24 6.34
CA TYR A 422 -2.10 12.15 5.43
C TYR A 422 -1.37 13.49 5.27
N TYR A 423 -2.10 14.61 5.13
CA TYR A 423 -1.47 15.94 5.02
C TYR A 423 -0.69 16.32 6.28
N ILE A 424 -1.15 15.87 7.44
CA ILE A 424 -0.48 16.13 8.71
C ILE A 424 0.75 15.24 8.88
N ASP A 425 0.71 14.01 8.38
CA ASP A 425 1.89 13.16 8.30
C ASP A 425 2.96 13.78 7.38
N TYR A 426 2.58 14.45 6.29
CA TYR A 426 3.51 15.25 5.48
C TYR A 426 4.04 16.48 6.21
N ALA A 427 3.19 17.21 6.91
CA ALA A 427 3.61 18.36 7.72
C ALA A 427 4.59 17.94 8.83
N ASN A 428 4.36 16.79 9.48
CA ASN A 428 5.27 16.20 10.45
C ASN A 428 6.61 15.85 9.83
N PHE A 429 6.62 15.29 8.62
CA PHE A 429 7.87 14.99 7.91
C PHE A 429 8.68 16.27 7.67
N ILE A 430 8.05 17.34 7.17
CA ILE A 430 8.70 18.63 6.94
C ILE A 430 9.22 19.21 8.26
N PHE A 431 8.39 19.18 9.32
CA PHE A 431 8.79 19.63 10.64
C PHE A 431 10.00 18.86 11.19
N ALA A 432 9.98 17.53 11.10
CA ALA A 432 11.09 16.68 11.54
C ALA A 432 12.37 17.02 10.76
N LEU A 433 12.28 17.25 9.45
CA LEU A 433 13.41 17.64 8.61
C LEU A 433 13.98 19.00 9.05
N LEU A 434 13.12 20.00 9.29
CA LEU A 434 13.53 21.30 9.80
C LEU A 434 14.18 21.21 11.19
N MET A 435 13.58 20.43 12.11
CA MET A 435 14.13 20.18 13.44
C MET A 435 15.51 19.52 13.38
N ILE A 436 15.69 18.54 12.48
CA ILE A 436 16.98 17.89 12.30
C ILE A 436 18.04 18.89 11.84
N ILE A 437 17.73 19.68 10.80
CA ILE A 437 18.68 20.61 10.17
C ILE A 437 19.04 21.77 11.10
N PHE A 438 18.05 22.43 11.68
CA PHE A 438 18.25 23.68 12.40
C PHE A 438 18.46 23.50 13.91
N VAL A 439 18.08 22.36 14.48
CA VAL A 439 18.17 22.14 15.93
C VAL A 439 19.07 20.96 16.27
N MET A 440 18.80 19.77 15.75
CA MET A 440 19.49 18.56 16.18
C MET A 440 20.94 18.47 15.67
N ILE A 441 21.22 18.88 14.44
CA ILE A 441 22.60 18.90 13.92
C ILE A 441 23.47 19.93 14.68
N PRO A 442 23.04 21.18 14.91
CA PRO A 442 23.77 22.11 15.77
C PRO A 442 23.97 21.59 17.20
N LEU A 443 22.95 20.96 17.77
CA LEU A 443 23.02 20.39 19.13
C LEU A 443 24.03 19.22 19.19
N ALA A 444 24.09 18.38 18.15
CA ALA A 444 25.08 17.31 18.02
C ALA A 444 26.51 17.84 18.04
N LYS A 445 26.78 18.93 17.32
CA LYS A 445 28.12 19.55 17.28
C LYS A 445 28.52 20.09 18.65
N LYS A 446 27.59 20.76 19.35
CA LYS A 446 27.83 21.23 20.72
C LYS A 446 28.14 20.06 21.65
N TRP A 447 27.40 18.97 21.56
CA TRP A 447 27.66 17.76 22.34
C TRP A 447 29.02 17.13 22.02
N GLN A 448 29.41 17.05 20.74
CA GLN A 448 30.70 16.50 20.34
C GLN A 448 31.88 17.30 20.93
N ALA A 449 31.74 18.62 21.01
CA ALA A 449 32.73 19.54 21.57
C ALA A 449 32.87 19.45 23.11
N ASN A 450 31.95 18.78 23.81
CA ASN A 450 32.08 18.57 25.25
C ASN A 450 33.28 17.65 25.56
N PRO A 451 34.04 17.92 26.65
CA PRO A 451 35.18 17.08 27.03
C PRO A 451 34.71 15.63 27.26
N ALA A 452 35.53 14.67 26.83
CA ALA A 452 35.36 13.29 27.27
C ALA A 452 35.71 13.22 28.76
N GLU A 453 34.86 12.55 29.54
CA GLU A 453 35.14 12.25 30.94
C GLU A 453 36.34 11.32 31.09
#